data_AF-A0A0A9YTT2-F1
#
_entry.id   AF-A0A0A9YTT2-F1
#
_cell.length_a   1.000
_cell.length_b   1.000
_cell.length_c   1.000
_cell.angle_alpha   90.00
_cell.angle_beta   90.00
_cell.angle_gamma   90.00
#
_symmetry.space_group_name_H-M   'P 1'
#
loop_
_entity.id
_entity.type
_entity.pdbx_description
1 polymer ?
#
loop_
_entity_poly.entity_id
_entity_poly.type
_entity_poly.pdbx_seq_one_letter_code
_entity_poly.pdbx_strand_id
1 'polypeptide(L)'
;MLMKYYRLRLHVATWNVNGQNPPDNLYKLLGQRNPTTPEPDVVVLGLQEVTITPQFLYSDKWSKQVDDILSSSYTKVGTEAMVGVIMNIYIKKDHQWALGQVEVSACTRSDSLSSIVISQLMTTV
;
A
#
# COMPACT_ATOMS: atom_id res chain seq x y z
N MET A 1 23.28 -24.88 6.52
CA MET A 1 22.65 -23.54 6.55
C MET A 1 21.16 -23.75 6.31
N LEU A 2 20.33 -23.63 7.35
CA LEU A 2 18.87 -23.82 7.24
C LEU A 2 18.25 -22.54 6.69
N MET A 3 17.65 -22.60 5.50
CA MET A 3 16.80 -21.52 5.00
C MET A 3 15.60 -21.37 5.95
N LYS A 4 15.57 -20.29 6.72
CA LYS A 4 14.39 -19.88 7.48
C LYS A 4 13.36 -19.35 6.49
N TYR A 5 12.23 -20.03 6.37
CA TYR A 5 11.06 -19.47 5.68
C TYR A 5 10.55 -18.27 6.48
N TYR A 6 10.73 -17.06 5.93
CA TYR A 6 10.10 -15.86 6.48
C TYR A 6 8.62 -15.86 6.11
N ARG A 7 7.74 -15.96 7.11
CA ARG A 7 6.30 -15.77 6.93
C ARG A 7 6.00 -14.28 7.04
N LEU A 8 5.70 -13.64 5.91
CA LEU A 8 5.21 -12.26 5.87
C LEU A 8 3.69 -12.24 5.89
N ARG A 9 3.13 -11.26 6.60
CA ARG A 9 1.68 -11.04 6.66
C ARG A 9 1.32 -9.84 5.82
N LEU A 10 0.52 -10.09 4.79
CA LEU A 10 0.01 -9.08 3.88
C LEU A 10 -1.40 -8.68 4.30
N HIS A 11 -1.65 -7.39 4.46
CA HIS A 11 -2.98 -6.83 4.62
C HIS A 11 -3.35 -6.04 3.37
N VAL A 12 -4.44 -6.43 2.72
CA VAL A 12 -4.97 -5.75 1.53
C VAL A 12 -6.34 -5.19 1.85
N ALA A 13 -6.52 -3.90 1.62
CA ALA A 13 -7.80 -3.22 1.78
C ALA A 13 -8.15 -2.45 0.51
N THR A 14 -9.45 -2.35 0.24
CA THR A 14 -9.98 -1.50 -0.83
C THR A 14 -11.14 -0.66 -0.30
N TRP A 15 -11.27 0.58 -0.78
CA TRP A 15 -12.40 1.43 -0.46
C TRP A 15 -12.77 2.34 -1.64
N ASN A 16 -14.01 2.23 -2.11
CA ASN A 16 -14.63 3.25 -2.95
C ASN A 16 -15.03 4.49 -2.14
N VAL A 17 -14.32 5.59 -2.35
CA VAL A 17 -14.46 6.82 -1.55
C VAL A 17 -15.56 7.74 -2.06
N ASN A 18 -16.06 7.53 -3.29
CA ASN A 18 -17.11 8.33 -3.94
C ASN A 18 -16.89 9.85 -3.76
N GLY A 19 -15.66 10.31 -4.00
CA GLY A 19 -15.23 11.70 -3.83
C GLY A 19 -15.26 12.28 -2.41
N GLN A 20 -15.52 11.46 -1.38
CA GLN A 20 -15.61 11.92 0.00
C GLN A 20 -14.24 12.07 0.67
N ASN A 21 -14.18 12.89 1.72
CA ASN A 21 -13.01 12.96 2.59
C ASN A 21 -12.89 11.68 3.43
N PRO A 22 -11.68 11.29 3.86
CA PRO A 22 -11.52 10.15 4.75
C PRO A 22 -12.17 10.40 6.13
N PRO A 23 -12.64 9.34 6.81
CA PRO A 23 -13.08 9.43 8.20
C PRO A 23 -11.91 9.70 9.15
N ASP A 24 -12.20 10.16 10.37
CA ASP A 24 -11.18 10.49 11.37
C ASP A 24 -10.24 9.33 11.75
N ASN A 25 -10.69 8.08 11.59
CA ASN A 25 -9.94 6.90 12.00
C ASN A 25 -9.89 5.82 10.90
N LEU A 26 -8.67 5.55 10.40
CA LEU A 26 -8.40 4.51 9.41
C LEU A 26 -7.65 3.29 9.98
N TYR A 27 -7.31 3.25 11.27
CA TYR A 27 -6.48 2.18 11.85
C TYR A 27 -7.05 0.78 11.62
N LYS A 28 -8.39 0.63 11.67
CA LYS A 28 -9.04 -0.65 11.38
C LYS A 28 -8.92 -1.04 9.90
N LEU A 29 -9.11 -0.07 8.99
CA LEU A 29 -8.94 -0.28 7.55
C LEU A 29 -7.53 -0.75 7.23
N LEU A 30 -6.54 -0.20 7.93
CA LEU A 30 -5.11 -0.46 7.73
C LEU A 30 -4.60 -1.69 8.50
N GLY A 31 -5.47 -2.41 9.21
CA GLY A 31 -5.07 -3.59 9.99
C GLY A 31 -4.23 -3.29 11.24
N GLN A 32 -4.26 -2.05 11.75
CA GLN A 32 -3.41 -1.57 12.84
C GLN A 32 -4.08 -1.59 14.23
N ARG A 33 -5.37 -1.95 14.32
CA ARG A 33 -6.15 -1.84 15.58
C ARG A 33 -6.51 -3.18 16.23
N ASN A 34 -5.92 -4.29 15.81
CA ASN A 34 -6.31 -5.58 16.35
C ASN A 34 -5.33 -6.05 17.44
N PRO A 35 -5.69 -6.02 18.74
CA PRO A 35 -4.79 -6.45 19.81
C PRO A 35 -4.53 -7.96 19.80
N THR A 36 -5.35 -8.76 19.11
CA THR A 36 -5.22 -10.23 19.07
C THR A 36 -4.45 -10.73 17.85
N THR A 37 -4.26 -9.88 16.84
CA THR A 37 -3.45 -10.22 15.66
C THR A 37 -2.31 -9.24 15.54
N PRO A 38 -1.05 -9.70 15.41
CA PRO A 38 0.05 -8.77 15.26
C PRO A 38 -0.15 -7.90 14.00
N GLU A 39 0.42 -6.70 13.97
CA GLU A 39 0.31 -5.79 12.81
C GLU A 39 0.88 -6.43 11.54
N PRO A 40 0.32 -6.18 10.34
CA PRO A 40 0.82 -6.76 9.09
C PRO A 40 2.23 -6.29 8.74
N ASP A 41 2.96 -7.08 7.98
CA ASP A 41 4.34 -6.76 7.55
C ASP A 41 4.33 -5.90 6.27
N VAL A 42 3.28 -6.09 5.44
CA VAL A 42 2.98 -5.30 4.24
C VAL A 42 1.52 -4.85 4.28
N VAL A 43 1.28 -3.58 3.97
CA VAL A 43 -0.07 -3.00 3.83
C VAL A 43 -0.26 -2.50 2.41
N VAL A 44 -1.32 -2.95 1.75
CA VAL A 44 -1.75 -2.47 0.43
C VAL A 44 -3.14 -1.86 0.57
N LEU A 45 -3.28 -0.60 0.13
CA LEU A 45 -4.54 0.12 0.13
C LEU A 45 -4.89 0.57 -1.28
N GLY A 46 -6.00 0.09 -1.81
CA GLY A 46 -6.64 0.59 -3.03
C GLY A 46 -7.79 1.54 -2.71
N LEU A 47 -7.87 2.67 -3.39
CA LEU A 47 -8.94 3.65 -3.30
C LEU A 47 -9.57 3.83 -4.68
N GLN A 48 -10.90 3.88 -4.75
CA GLN A 48 -11.67 4.06 -6.00
C GLN A 48 -12.56 5.30 -5.91
N GLU A 49 -12.92 5.87 -7.06
CA GLU A 49 -13.67 7.13 -7.20
C GLU A 49 -13.00 8.30 -6.45
N VAL A 50 -11.67 8.33 -6.48
CA VAL A 50 -10.90 9.44 -5.91
C VAL A 50 -11.00 10.65 -6.83
N THR A 51 -11.43 11.79 -6.30
CA THR A 51 -11.55 13.04 -7.06
C THR A 51 -10.16 13.58 -7.41
N ILE A 52 -9.71 13.43 -8.66
CA ILE A 52 -8.42 13.97 -9.13
C ILE A 52 -8.62 15.44 -9.56
N THR A 53 -8.31 16.38 -8.67
CA THR A 53 -8.14 17.80 -9.01
C THR A 53 -6.66 18.16 -9.23
N PRO A 54 -6.31 19.28 -9.88
CA PRO A 54 -4.92 19.72 -10.02
C PRO A 54 -4.17 19.87 -8.68
N GLN A 55 -4.86 20.22 -7.60
CA GLN A 55 -4.31 20.24 -6.23
C GLN A 55 -4.13 18.83 -5.64
N PHE A 56 -4.92 17.85 -6.08
CA PHE A 56 -4.83 16.45 -5.66
C PHE A 56 -3.60 15.74 -6.22
N LEU A 57 -3.03 16.22 -7.32
CA LEU A 57 -1.79 15.69 -7.91
C LEU A 57 -0.60 15.76 -6.94
N TYR A 58 -0.68 16.59 -5.89
CA TYR A 58 0.41 16.79 -4.94
C TYR A 58 0.25 16.00 -3.63
N SER A 59 -0.98 15.66 -3.20
CA SER A 59 -1.27 14.77 -2.05
C SER A 59 -2.78 14.69 -1.84
N ASP A 60 -3.41 13.55 -2.15
CA ASP A 60 -4.81 13.36 -1.79
C ASP A 60 -4.98 13.18 -0.26
N LYS A 61 -6.11 13.64 0.28
CA LYS A 61 -6.36 13.63 1.74
C LYS A 61 -6.35 12.21 2.32
N TRP A 62 -6.77 11.21 1.56
CA TRP A 62 -6.76 9.82 2.01
C TRP A 62 -5.32 9.32 2.16
N SER A 63 -4.50 9.43 1.11
CA SER A 63 -3.10 9.05 1.15
C SER A 63 -2.34 9.81 2.23
N LYS A 64 -2.60 11.11 2.41
CA LYS A 64 -1.99 11.89 3.50
C LYS A 64 -2.29 11.30 4.87
N GLN A 65 -3.56 11.04 5.18
CA GLN A 65 -3.93 10.51 6.49
C GLN A 65 -3.40 9.09 6.69
N VAL A 66 -3.35 8.28 5.65
CA VAL A 66 -2.73 6.94 5.69
C VAL A 66 -1.22 7.05 5.95
N ASP A 67 -0.54 7.98 5.28
CA ASP A 67 0.88 8.26 5.50
C ASP A 67 1.14 8.71 6.94
N ASP A 68 0.31 9.63 7.47
CA ASP A 68 0.42 10.10 8.85
C ASP A 68 0.27 8.94 9.86
N ILE A 69 -0.67 8.01 9.64
CA ILE A 69 -0.87 6.85 10.51
C ILE A 69 0.29 5.86 10.44
N LEU A 70 0.84 5.59 9.25
CA LEU A 70 1.81 4.51 9.03
C LEU A 70 3.28 4.97 9.11
N SER A 71 3.57 6.26 8.98
CA SER A 71 4.93 6.82 8.84
C SER A 71 5.90 6.49 9.97
N SER A 72 5.40 6.21 11.18
CA SER A 72 6.24 5.84 12.33
C SER A 72 6.85 4.44 12.16
N SER A 73 6.09 3.46 11.69
CA SER A 73 6.46 2.03 11.65
C SER A 73 6.66 1.46 10.24
N TYR A 74 6.15 2.14 9.21
CA TYR A 74 6.19 1.69 7.82
C TYR A 74 6.85 2.73 6.92
N THR A 75 7.24 2.29 5.73
CA THR A 75 7.64 3.14 4.62
C THR A 75 6.79 2.83 3.41
N LYS A 76 6.31 3.88 2.75
CA LYS A 76 5.65 3.79 1.45
C LYS A 76 6.68 3.37 0.41
N VAL A 77 6.47 2.21 -0.19
CA VAL A 77 7.37 1.64 -1.21
C VAL A 77 6.90 1.94 -2.63
N GLY A 78 5.64 2.36 -2.77
CA GLY A 78 5.17 2.93 -4.02
C GLY A 78 3.70 3.33 -4.00
N THR A 79 3.35 4.13 -5.00
CA THR A 79 2.01 4.60 -5.29
C THR A 79 1.79 4.49 -6.78
N GLU A 80 0.69 3.87 -7.19
CA GLU A 80 0.20 3.90 -8.56
C GLU A 80 -1.15 4.60 -8.58
N ALA A 81 -1.37 5.45 -9.57
CA ALA A 81 -2.64 6.15 -9.75
C ALA A 81 -3.12 6.04 -11.19
N MET A 82 -4.38 5.65 -11.36
CA MET A 82 -5.13 5.72 -12.61
C MET A 82 -6.33 6.63 -12.41
N VAL A 83 -7.00 7.02 -13.49
CA VAL A 83 -8.20 7.88 -13.42
C VAL A 83 -9.22 7.31 -12.43
N GLY A 84 -9.44 8.02 -11.32
CA GLY A 84 -10.35 7.62 -10.25
C GLY A 84 -9.86 6.49 -9.34
N VAL A 85 -8.63 5.99 -9.48
CA VAL A 85 -8.09 4.89 -8.67
C VAL A 85 -6.69 5.22 -8.17
N ILE A 86 -6.42 5.01 -6.88
CA ILE A 86 -5.08 5.13 -6.29
C ILE A 86 -4.78 3.85 -5.53
N MET A 87 -3.55 3.36 -5.65
CA MET A 87 -3.05 2.27 -4.84
C MET A 87 -1.76 2.69 -4.15
N ASN A 88 -1.70 2.50 -2.83
CA ASN A 88 -0.53 2.72 -2.02
C ASN A 88 -0.04 1.40 -1.41
N ILE A 89 1.29 1.21 -1.39
CA ILE A 89 1.95 0.02 -0.84
C ILE A 89 2.93 0.47 0.24
N TYR A 90 2.86 -0.19 1.40
CA TYR A 90 3.70 0.09 2.55
C TYR A 90 4.34 -1.20 3.07
N ILE A 91 5.59 -1.11 3.51
CA ILE A 91 6.28 -2.20 4.23
C ILE A 91 6.69 -1.71 5.62
N LYS A 92 6.68 -2.59 6.61
CA LYS A 92 7.32 -2.29 7.90
C LYS A 92 8.80 -1.98 7.71
N LYS A 93 9.30 -0.99 8.46
CA LYS A 93 10.72 -0.58 8.41
C LYS A 93 11.67 -1.75 8.70
N ASP A 94 11.30 -2.62 9.64
CA ASP A 94 12.07 -3.82 10.01
C ASP A 94 12.22 -4.87 8.89
N HIS A 95 11.40 -4.77 7.85
CA HIS A 95 11.40 -5.70 6.71
C HIS A 95 11.93 -5.08 5.40
N GLN A 96 12.35 -3.80 5.43
CA GLN A 96 12.87 -3.12 4.23
C GLN A 96 14.10 -3.78 3.63
N TRP A 97 14.97 -4.36 4.44
CA TRP A 97 16.18 -5.04 3.98
C TRP A 97 15.88 -6.18 2.99
N ALA A 98 14.66 -6.72 3.02
CA ALA A 98 14.23 -7.79 2.14
C ALA A 98 13.80 -7.28 0.75
N LEU A 99 13.62 -5.98 0.56
CA LEU A 99 13.20 -5.41 -0.73
C LEU A 99 14.34 -5.43 -1.74
N GLY A 100 14.04 -5.94 -2.94
CA GLY A 100 14.88 -5.80 -4.12
C GLY A 100 14.42 -4.61 -4.98
N GLN A 101 14.21 -4.86 -6.28
CA GLN A 101 13.62 -3.86 -7.17
C GLN A 101 12.11 -3.79 -6.99
N VAL A 102 11.61 -2.62 -6.58
CA VAL A 102 10.18 -2.35 -6.51
C VAL A 102 9.73 -1.71 -7.82
N GLU A 103 8.89 -2.41 -8.57
CA GLU A 103 8.23 -1.88 -9.76
C GLU A 103 6.75 -1.68 -9.45
N VAL A 104 6.26 -0.48 -9.73
CA VAL A 104 4.85 -0.10 -9.56
C VAL A 104 4.48 0.47 -10.93
N SER A 105 3.45 -0.11 -11.55
CA SER A 105 3.10 0.19 -12.93
C SER A 105 1.59 0.14 -13.12
N ALA A 106 1.09 1.15 -13.82
CA ALA A 106 -0.28 1.24 -14.25
C ALA A 106 -0.43 0.52 -15.61
N CYS A 107 -1.00 -0.69 -15.62
CA CYS A 107 -1.28 -1.39 -16.88
C CYS A 107 -2.57 -0.87 -17.54
N THR A 108 -2.43 -0.05 -18.58
CA THR A 108 -3.55 0.34 -19.47
C THR A 108 -3.51 -0.50 -20.74
N ARG A 109 -3.99 -1.75 -20.70
CA ARG A 109 -4.17 -2.54 -21.94
C ARG A 109 -5.43 -3.40 -21.92
N SER A 110 -6.10 -3.37 -23.08
CA SER A 110 -7.45 -3.82 -23.46
C SER A 110 -7.99 -5.13 -22.89
N ASP A 111 -7.19 -6.10 -22.48
CA ASP A 111 -7.69 -7.45 -22.21
C ASP A 111 -6.95 -8.11 -21.04
N SER A 112 -7.73 -8.55 -20.05
CA SER A 112 -7.37 -9.32 -18.85
C SER A 112 -6.85 -8.54 -17.62
N LEU A 113 -7.24 -9.06 -16.46
CA LEU A 113 -7.33 -8.41 -15.14
C LEU A 113 -6.04 -7.70 -14.66
N SER A 114 -6.22 -6.55 -14.00
CA SER A 114 -5.15 -5.73 -13.43
C SER A 114 -4.36 -6.47 -12.34
N SER A 115 -3.04 -6.53 -12.45
CA SER A 115 -2.14 -7.12 -11.45
C SER A 115 -1.01 -6.17 -11.08
N ILE A 116 -0.68 -6.12 -9.80
CA ILE A 116 0.46 -5.36 -9.26
C ILE A 116 1.55 -6.36 -8.89
N VAL A 117 2.73 -6.20 -9.48
CA VAL A 117 3.84 -7.14 -9.32
C VAL A 117 4.92 -6.53 -8.44
N ILE A 118 5.03 -7.00 -7.20
CA ILE A 118 6.19 -6.70 -6.33
C ILE A 118 7.21 -7.83 -6.53
N SER A 119 8.34 -7.55 -7.18
CA SER A 119 9.41 -8.53 -7.35
C SER A 119 10.46 -8.39 -6.24
N GLN A 120 10.86 -9.51 -5.63
CA GLN A 120 11.94 -9.54 -4.66
C GLN A 120 13.19 -10.13 -5.33
N LEU A 121 14.18 -9.30 -5.65
CA LEU A 121 15.52 -9.78 -5.96
C LEU A 121 16.23 -10.04 -4.63
N MET A 122 16.27 -11.32 -4.22
CA MET A 122 17.20 -11.77 -3.18
C MET A 122 18.63 -11.62 -3.74
N THR A 123 19.29 -10.49 -3.47
CA THR A 123 20.72 -10.39 -3.72
C THR A 123 21.43 -11.11 -2.57
N THR A 124 21.81 -12.37 -2.80
CA THR A 124 22.74 -13.09 -1.93
C THR A 124 24.07 -12.35 -1.88
N VAL A 125 24.51 -12.01 -0.67
CA VAL A 125 25.93 -11.76 -0.35
C VAL A 125 26.42 -12.92 0.49
#